data_AF-A0A1E3QYA3-F1
#
_entry.id   AF-A0A1E3QYA3-F1
#
_cell.length_a   1.000
_cell.length_b   1.000
_cell.length_c   1.000
_cell.angle_alpha   90.00
_cell.angle_beta   90.00
_cell.angle_gamma   90.00
#
_symmetry.space_group_name_H-M   'P 1'
#
loop_
_entity.id
_entity.type
_entity.pdbx_description
1 polymer ?
#
loop_
_entity_poly.entity_id
_entity_poly.type
_entity_poly.pdbx_seq_one_letter_code
_entity_poly.pdbx_strand_id
1 'polypeptide(L)'
;MLSEEVVSFKGEKGEYLEEWELEARLEAALIAFHSPYPEVRSVTDPYDDPTIPVETFRAYLFIFVWTMLTTGIYEFFRHRQSAISLPTNVVQMLMYPLGTLIAYLLPDWGFTIKGQRYTINPGPYTYKEQMFATICISAAGGAYASYSFFSLKLNLFYDFEWVSFGYQVLLILSTQFMGFGFAGIFRKICVYPVRAMWPTLLPTLALNRALMKDEKREVINGWKISRFNFFYIAFGGVFLYFWLPNYLFSALATFNWITWIAPNNFNLAAITGTFYGMGINPIATFDWNYIDGMSLLVVPWYSNVNQYIGMVIATLLVIAIYWSNHLWSGYLPINTNTLYTNTGEPFRVTEILTN
;
A
#
# COMPACT_ATOMS: atom_id res chain seq x y z
N MET A 1 0.93 33.73 -10.51
CA MET A 1 0.83 34.53 -11.74
C MET A 1 1.06 33.60 -12.92
N LEU A 2 0.02 32.85 -13.29
CA LEU A 2 -0.05 32.23 -14.61
C LEU A 2 -0.73 33.29 -15.49
N SER A 3 -0.09 33.65 -16.60
CA SER A 3 -0.65 34.58 -17.57
C SER A 3 -1.95 33.98 -18.13
N GLU A 4 -3.05 34.69 -17.89
CA GLU A 4 -4.37 34.48 -18.50
C GLU A 4 -4.28 34.71 -20.01
N GLU A 5 -3.86 33.70 -20.78
CA GLU A 5 -4.23 33.65 -22.19
C GLU A 5 -5.66 33.11 -22.26
N VAL A 6 -6.60 34.06 -22.27
CA VAL A 6 -8.04 33.86 -22.41
C VAL A 6 -8.34 33.16 -23.72
N VAL A 7 -8.62 31.87 -23.67
CA VAL A 7 -9.17 31.12 -24.81
C VAL A 7 -10.66 31.48 -24.91
N SER A 8 -10.98 32.55 -25.64
CA SER A 8 -12.37 32.93 -25.88
C SER A 8 -13.05 31.91 -26.81
N PHE A 9 -13.92 31.08 -26.26
CA PHE A 9 -14.74 30.16 -27.06
C PHE A 9 -15.91 30.91 -27.71
N LYS A 10 -15.96 30.90 -29.04
CA LYS A 10 -17.04 31.54 -29.81
C LYS A 10 -18.22 30.58 -29.92
N GLY A 11 -19.35 30.92 -29.30
CA GLY A 11 -20.60 30.16 -29.46
C GLY A 11 -21.18 30.29 -30.88
N GLU A 12 -22.04 29.35 -31.30
CA GLU A 12 -22.69 29.33 -32.63
C GLU A 12 -23.51 30.59 -32.96
N LYS A 13 -23.84 31.42 -31.97
CA LYS A 13 -24.57 32.69 -32.14
C LYS A 13 -23.70 33.95 -32.05
N GLY A 14 -22.39 33.82 -31.89
CA GLY A 14 -21.47 34.97 -31.86
C GLY A 14 -21.50 35.83 -30.59
N GLU A 15 -22.20 35.41 -29.54
CA GLU A 15 -22.15 36.06 -28.22
C GLU A 15 -20.93 35.55 -27.44
N TYR A 16 -20.16 36.49 -26.86
CA TYR A 16 -19.11 36.18 -25.90
C TYR A 16 -19.79 35.82 -24.58
N LEU A 17 -19.61 34.58 -24.11
CA LEU A 17 -20.07 34.18 -22.79
C LEU A 17 -19.32 35.02 -21.74
N GLU A 18 -20.03 35.55 -20.76
CA GLU A 18 -19.39 36.13 -19.58
C GLU A 18 -18.51 35.07 -18.91
N GLU A 19 -17.36 35.48 -18.39
CA GLU A 19 -16.31 34.58 -17.86
C GLU A 19 -16.88 33.59 -16.83
N TRP A 20 -17.77 34.06 -15.95
CA TRP A 20 -18.45 33.22 -14.96
C TRP A 20 -19.37 32.15 -15.60
N GLU A 21 -20.04 32.47 -16.71
CA GLU A 21 -20.98 31.56 -17.35
C GLU A 21 -20.22 30.48 -18.14
N LEU A 22 -19.09 30.86 -18.75
CA LEU A 22 -18.16 29.92 -19.36
C LEU A 22 -17.56 28.99 -18.31
N GLU A 23 -17.05 29.54 -17.20
CA GLU A 23 -16.50 28.74 -16.10
C GLU A 23 -17.54 27.79 -15.51
N ALA A 24 -18.77 28.27 -15.23
CA ALA A 24 -19.83 27.44 -14.68
C ALA A 24 -20.24 26.31 -15.65
N ARG A 25 -20.34 26.59 -16.96
CA ARG A 25 -20.63 25.57 -17.97
C ARG A 25 -19.49 24.58 -18.13
N LEU A 26 -18.25 25.05 -18.03
CA LEU A 26 -17.05 24.21 -18.11
C LEU A 26 -16.93 23.30 -16.89
N GLU A 27 -17.15 23.82 -15.68
CA GLU A 27 -17.22 23.00 -14.47
C GLU A 27 -18.38 22.00 -14.52
N ALA A 28 -19.58 22.42 -14.96
CA ALA A 28 -20.71 21.52 -15.11
C ALA A 28 -20.43 20.38 -16.12
N ALA A 29 -19.80 20.69 -17.25
CA ALA A 29 -19.36 19.70 -18.23
C ALA A 29 -18.28 18.77 -17.65
N LEU A 30 -17.32 19.31 -16.90
CA LEU A 30 -16.30 18.52 -16.20
C LEU A 30 -16.93 17.57 -15.18
N ILE A 31 -17.91 18.01 -14.40
CA ILE A 31 -18.60 17.16 -13.41
C ILE A 31 -19.48 16.11 -14.09
N ALA A 32 -20.08 16.44 -15.24
CA ALA A 32 -20.95 15.51 -15.98
C ALA A 32 -20.16 14.39 -16.66
N PHE A 33 -19.00 14.70 -17.25
CA PHE A 33 -18.22 13.74 -18.04
C PHE A 33 -17.00 13.17 -17.30
N HIS A 34 -16.53 13.82 -16.23
CA HIS A 34 -15.37 13.38 -15.47
C HIS A 34 -15.68 13.26 -13.97
N SER A 35 -14.79 12.57 -13.25
CA SER A 35 -14.86 12.51 -11.79
C SER A 35 -14.75 13.93 -11.19
N PRO A 36 -15.55 14.26 -10.16
CA PRO A 36 -15.43 15.54 -9.45
C PRO A 36 -14.05 15.70 -8.79
N TYR A 37 -13.35 14.59 -8.52
CA TYR A 37 -12.05 14.58 -7.88
C TYR A 37 -10.91 14.76 -8.90
N PRO A 38 -10.10 15.84 -8.81
CA PRO A 38 -8.93 16.06 -9.66
C PRO A 38 -7.94 14.88 -9.66
N GLU A 39 -7.75 14.24 -8.51
CA GLU A 39 -6.80 13.15 -8.31
C GLU A 39 -7.20 11.93 -9.15
N VAL A 40 -8.49 11.61 -9.21
CA VAL A 40 -9.03 10.53 -10.04
C VAL A 40 -8.88 10.88 -11.52
N ARG A 41 -9.18 12.13 -11.90
CA ARG A 41 -9.03 12.62 -13.29
C ARG A 41 -7.58 12.54 -13.79
N SER A 42 -6.60 12.69 -12.89
CA SER A 42 -5.19 12.62 -13.26
C SER A 42 -4.73 11.21 -13.65
N VAL A 43 -5.41 10.16 -13.15
CA VAL A 43 -5.00 8.77 -13.33
C VAL A 43 -5.93 7.97 -14.24
N THR A 44 -7.21 8.33 -14.33
CA THR A 44 -8.21 7.63 -15.17
C THR A 44 -8.68 8.46 -16.35
N ASP A 45 -9.06 7.79 -17.44
CA ASP A 45 -9.82 8.40 -18.54
C ASP A 45 -11.31 8.08 -18.39
N PRO A 46 -12.22 9.00 -18.79
CA PRO A 46 -13.66 8.77 -18.69
C PRO A 46 -14.21 7.81 -19.77
N TYR A 47 -13.39 7.48 -20.77
CA TYR A 47 -13.76 6.61 -21.88
C TYR A 47 -13.16 5.23 -21.71
N ASP A 48 -14.00 4.20 -21.87
CA ASP A 48 -13.58 2.80 -21.90
C ASP A 48 -13.82 2.19 -23.28
N ASP A 49 -12.88 1.35 -23.74
CA ASP A 49 -13.01 0.55 -24.95
C ASP A 49 -13.36 -0.91 -24.58
N PRO A 50 -14.62 -1.35 -24.75
CA PRO A 50 -15.05 -2.69 -24.36
C PRO A 50 -14.47 -3.80 -25.25
N THR A 51 -13.81 -3.47 -26.36
CA THR A 51 -13.25 -4.48 -27.29
C THR A 51 -11.89 -5.02 -26.86
N ILE A 52 -11.20 -4.30 -25.97
CA ILE A 52 -9.88 -4.69 -25.46
C ILE A 52 -10.01 -5.93 -24.56
N PRO A 53 -9.30 -7.04 -24.84
CA PRO A 53 -9.36 -8.24 -24.03
C PRO A 53 -8.81 -7.99 -22.62
N VAL A 54 -9.43 -8.60 -21.62
CA VAL A 54 -9.05 -8.47 -20.20
C VAL A 54 -8.64 -9.82 -19.62
N GLU A 55 -9.52 -10.81 -19.76
CA GLU A 55 -9.30 -12.17 -19.30
C GLU A 55 -8.67 -13.00 -20.43
N THR A 56 -7.35 -13.14 -20.39
CA THR A 56 -6.60 -13.91 -21.38
C THR A 56 -5.78 -14.99 -20.69
N PHE A 57 -5.47 -16.07 -21.42
CA PHE A 57 -4.67 -17.17 -20.86
C PHE A 57 -3.33 -16.68 -20.30
N ARG A 58 -2.66 -15.78 -21.04
CA ARG A 58 -1.41 -15.16 -20.56
C ARG A 58 -1.60 -14.36 -19.27
N ALA A 59 -2.72 -13.65 -19.10
CA ALA A 59 -2.99 -12.91 -17.87
C ALA A 59 -3.16 -13.86 -16.68
N TYR A 60 -3.88 -14.99 -16.84
CA TYR A 60 -3.99 -16.01 -15.80
C TYR A 60 -2.65 -16.67 -15.46
N LEU A 61 -1.81 -16.95 -16.47
CA LEU A 61 -0.46 -17.46 -16.25
C LEU A 61 0.37 -16.48 -15.41
N PHE A 62 0.32 -15.18 -15.73
CA PHE A 62 0.96 -14.14 -14.93
C PHE A 62 0.43 -14.10 -13.51
N ILE A 63 -0.89 -14.11 -13.33
CA ILE A 63 -1.52 -14.11 -12.01
C ILE A 63 -0.99 -15.27 -11.19
N PHE A 64 -0.98 -16.49 -11.73
CA PHE A 64 -0.54 -17.67 -11.01
C PHE A 64 0.93 -17.57 -10.56
N VAL A 65 1.84 -17.26 -11.50
CA VAL A 65 3.28 -17.19 -11.23
C VAL A 65 3.61 -16.06 -10.25
N TRP A 66 3.09 -14.86 -10.50
CA TRP A 66 3.38 -13.71 -9.64
C TRP A 66 2.71 -13.79 -8.29
N THR A 67 1.55 -14.44 -8.18
CA THR A 67 0.93 -14.71 -6.88
C THR A 67 1.82 -15.62 -6.04
N MET A 68 2.31 -16.73 -6.61
CA MET A 68 3.22 -17.63 -5.89
C MET A 68 4.48 -16.91 -5.41
N LEU A 69 5.10 -16.10 -6.28
CA LEU A 69 6.31 -15.33 -5.94
C LEU A 69 6.04 -14.28 -4.87
N THR A 70 4.98 -13.48 -5.04
CA THR A 70 4.67 -12.35 -4.14
C THR A 70 4.25 -12.85 -2.78
N THR A 71 3.39 -13.88 -2.70
CA THR A 71 2.99 -14.49 -1.43
C THR A 71 4.18 -15.14 -0.72
N GLY A 72 5.10 -15.80 -1.46
CA GLY A 72 6.31 -16.38 -0.88
C GLY A 72 7.25 -15.33 -0.28
N ILE A 73 7.52 -14.24 -1.02
CA ILE A 73 8.33 -13.10 -0.52
C ILE A 73 7.66 -12.49 0.71
N TYR A 74 6.35 -12.26 0.64
CA TYR A 74 5.61 -11.64 1.72
C TYR A 74 5.68 -12.48 3.00
N GLU A 75 5.40 -13.78 2.93
CA GLU A 75 5.44 -14.68 4.10
C GLU A 75 6.85 -14.79 4.70
N PHE A 76 7.89 -14.80 3.86
CA PHE A 76 9.29 -14.86 4.29
C PHE A 76 9.70 -13.62 5.09
N PHE A 77 9.40 -12.41 4.59
CA PHE A 77 9.81 -11.16 5.25
C PHE A 77 8.83 -10.67 6.32
N ARG A 78 7.64 -11.27 6.44
CA ARG A 78 6.59 -10.85 7.38
C ARG A 78 7.02 -10.85 8.84
N HIS A 79 7.90 -11.78 9.20
CA HIS A 79 8.32 -12.03 10.59
C HIS A 79 9.44 -11.09 11.04
N ARG A 80 9.97 -10.24 10.15
CA ARG A 80 11.00 -9.27 10.47
C ARG A 80 10.40 -8.04 11.16
N GLN A 81 11.03 -7.54 12.22
CA GLN A 81 10.64 -6.26 12.82
C GLN A 81 11.12 -5.09 11.95
N SER A 82 10.14 -4.25 11.61
CA SER A 82 9.86 -3.65 10.31
C SER A 82 9.77 -4.68 9.17
N ALA A 83 8.53 -5.08 8.85
CA ALA A 83 8.24 -6.06 7.82
C ALA A 83 8.51 -5.47 6.44
N ILE A 84 9.27 -6.19 5.62
CA ILE A 84 9.48 -5.81 4.22
C ILE A 84 8.36 -6.43 3.41
N SER A 85 7.66 -5.61 2.63
CA SER A 85 6.64 -6.08 1.71
C SER A 85 6.98 -5.61 0.29
N LEU A 86 6.56 -6.39 -0.70
CA LEU A 86 6.68 -6.00 -2.09
C LEU A 86 5.39 -5.28 -2.50
N PRO A 87 5.40 -3.94 -2.66
CA PRO A 87 4.19 -3.23 -2.99
C PRO A 87 3.76 -3.53 -4.44
N THR A 88 2.45 -3.52 -4.68
CA THR A 88 1.80 -3.90 -5.94
C THR A 88 2.34 -3.15 -7.16
N ASN A 89 2.71 -1.88 -6.98
CA ASN A 89 3.29 -1.04 -8.02
C ASN A 89 4.64 -1.58 -8.55
N VAL A 90 5.50 -2.14 -7.68
CA VAL A 90 6.77 -2.74 -8.09
C VAL A 90 6.53 -4.01 -8.90
N VAL A 91 5.58 -4.85 -8.45
CA VAL A 91 5.19 -6.05 -9.20
C VAL A 91 4.70 -5.68 -10.60
N GLN A 92 3.85 -4.67 -10.69
CA GLN A 92 3.33 -4.15 -11.95
C GLN A 92 4.44 -3.64 -12.89
N MET A 93 5.46 -2.97 -12.35
CA MET A 93 6.61 -2.52 -13.14
C MET A 93 7.40 -3.70 -13.73
N LEU A 94 7.57 -4.78 -12.97
CA LEU A 94 8.26 -5.99 -13.43
C LEU A 94 7.39 -6.83 -14.39
N MET A 95 6.07 -6.78 -14.23
CA MET A 95 5.13 -7.46 -15.12
C MET A 95 5.11 -6.87 -16.53
N TYR A 96 5.23 -5.54 -16.68
CA TYR A 96 5.19 -4.89 -18.00
C TYR A 96 6.20 -5.47 -19.02
N PRO A 97 7.53 -5.50 -18.76
CA PRO A 97 8.49 -6.01 -19.73
C PRO A 97 8.30 -7.50 -20.00
N LEU A 98 7.95 -8.30 -18.98
CA LEU A 98 7.66 -9.73 -19.15
C LEU A 98 6.38 -9.96 -19.96
N GLY A 99 5.35 -9.15 -19.73
CA GLY A 99 4.07 -9.19 -20.45
C GLY A 99 4.25 -8.93 -21.93
N THR A 100 5.02 -7.90 -22.25
CA THR A 100 5.40 -7.56 -23.61
C THR A 100 6.23 -8.68 -24.25
N LEU A 101 7.24 -9.21 -23.54
CA LEU A 101 8.08 -10.30 -24.04
C LEU A 101 7.27 -11.59 -24.29
N ILE A 102 6.36 -11.96 -23.40
CA ILE A 102 5.49 -13.13 -23.57
C ILE A 102 4.50 -12.92 -24.72
N ALA A 103 4.00 -11.69 -24.93
CA ALA A 103 3.18 -11.39 -26.09
C ALA A 103 3.93 -11.55 -27.42
N TYR A 104 5.25 -11.33 -27.44
CA TYR A 104 6.09 -11.60 -28.62
C TYR A 104 6.44 -13.08 -28.78
N LEU A 105 6.58 -13.84 -27.68
CA LEU A 105 7.01 -15.24 -27.72
C LEU A 105 5.86 -16.25 -27.91
N LEU A 106 4.66 -15.94 -27.42
CA LEU A 106 3.53 -16.87 -27.50
C LEU A 106 2.95 -16.93 -28.93
N PRO A 107 2.75 -18.14 -29.49
CA PRO A 107 2.07 -18.28 -30.77
C PRO A 107 0.59 -17.89 -30.66
N ASP A 108 0.04 -17.25 -31.70
CA ASP A 108 -1.42 -17.00 -31.84
C ASP A 108 -2.13 -18.30 -32.21
N TRP A 109 -2.22 -19.21 -31.24
CA TRP A 109 -2.94 -20.46 -31.35
C TRP A 109 -4.20 -20.41 -30.49
N GLY A 110 -5.32 -20.90 -31.02
CA GLY A 110 -6.60 -20.83 -30.34
C GLY A 110 -7.66 -21.74 -30.93
N PHE A 111 -8.72 -21.96 -30.16
CA PHE A 111 -9.88 -22.74 -30.55
C PHE A 111 -11.13 -21.85 -30.64
N THR A 112 -11.94 -22.06 -31.66
CA THR A 112 -13.22 -21.36 -31.80
C THR A 112 -14.32 -22.24 -31.24
N ILE A 113 -14.96 -21.81 -30.15
CA ILE A 113 -16.10 -22.49 -29.52
C ILE A 113 -17.31 -21.58 -29.61
N LYS A 114 -18.42 -22.07 -30.19
CA LYS A 114 -19.69 -21.32 -30.36
C LYS A 114 -19.51 -19.91 -30.97
N GLY A 115 -18.64 -19.78 -31.97
CA GLY A 115 -18.41 -18.50 -32.67
C GLY A 115 -17.49 -17.51 -31.96
N GLN A 116 -17.01 -17.81 -30.74
CA GLN A 116 -16.01 -17.02 -30.02
C GLN A 116 -14.64 -17.70 -30.14
N ARG A 117 -13.62 -16.94 -30.58
CA ARG A 117 -12.24 -17.43 -30.73
C ARG A 117 -11.50 -17.26 -29.39
N TYR A 118 -11.18 -18.37 -28.74
CA TYR A 118 -10.33 -18.40 -27.55
C TYR A 118 -8.89 -18.63 -28.00
N THR A 119 -8.11 -17.55 -28.08
CA THR A 119 -6.69 -17.61 -28.42
C THR A 119 -5.82 -17.45 -27.18
N ILE A 120 -4.68 -18.15 -27.18
CA ILE A 120 -3.62 -18.02 -26.18
C ILE A 120 -2.98 -16.63 -26.26
N ASN A 121 -2.90 -16.04 -27.45
CA ASN A 121 -2.31 -14.74 -27.68
C ASN A 121 -3.23 -13.85 -28.55
N PRO A 122 -4.12 -13.04 -27.93
CA PRO A 122 -5.09 -12.23 -28.66
C PRO A 122 -4.52 -10.99 -29.34
N GLY A 123 -3.22 -10.70 -29.19
CA GLY A 123 -2.56 -9.55 -29.79
C GLY A 123 -1.56 -8.89 -28.86
N PRO A 124 -1.27 -7.58 -29.03
CA PRO A 124 -0.34 -6.85 -28.15
C PRO A 124 -0.76 -6.92 -26.68
N TYR A 125 0.21 -6.87 -25.76
CA TYR A 125 -0.08 -6.82 -24.33
C TYR A 125 -0.73 -5.48 -23.96
N THR A 126 -1.90 -5.53 -23.32
CA THR A 126 -2.72 -4.33 -23.10
C THR A 126 -2.73 -3.89 -21.63
N TYR A 127 -3.02 -2.61 -21.40
CA TYR A 127 -3.14 -2.03 -20.06
C TYR A 127 -4.24 -2.70 -19.21
N LYS A 128 -5.30 -3.23 -19.84
CA LYS A 128 -6.39 -3.92 -19.15
C LYS A 128 -5.95 -5.29 -18.62
N GLU A 129 -5.24 -6.07 -19.42
CA GLU A 129 -4.69 -7.36 -18.97
C GLU A 129 -3.67 -7.17 -17.84
N GLN A 130 -2.82 -6.14 -17.95
CA GLN A 130 -1.90 -5.79 -16.87
C GLN A 130 -2.64 -5.37 -15.62
N MET A 131 -3.69 -4.54 -15.74
CA MET A 131 -4.47 -4.12 -14.58
C MET A 131 -5.17 -5.31 -13.91
N PHE A 132 -5.80 -6.17 -14.71
CA PHE A 132 -6.48 -7.35 -14.24
C PHE A 132 -5.55 -8.26 -13.43
N ALA A 133 -4.37 -8.56 -14.00
CA ALA A 133 -3.39 -9.37 -13.30
C ALA A 133 -2.87 -8.69 -12.02
N THR A 134 -2.63 -7.38 -12.07
CA THR A 134 -2.19 -6.57 -10.91
C THR A 134 -3.22 -6.62 -9.76
N ILE A 135 -4.52 -6.50 -10.07
CA ILE A 135 -5.59 -6.56 -9.07
C ILE A 135 -5.62 -7.94 -8.41
N CYS A 136 -5.57 -9.03 -9.19
CA CYS A 136 -5.56 -10.38 -8.66
C CYS A 136 -4.37 -10.65 -7.73
N ILE A 137 -3.16 -10.20 -8.13
CA ILE A 137 -1.96 -10.35 -7.31
C ILE A 137 -2.08 -9.54 -6.01
N SER A 138 -2.62 -8.31 -6.08
CA SER A 138 -2.81 -7.47 -4.88
C SER A 138 -3.74 -8.10 -3.86
N ALA A 139 -4.75 -8.86 -4.32
CA ALA A 139 -5.68 -9.58 -3.46
C ALA A 139 -5.09 -10.85 -2.85
N ALA A 140 -3.92 -11.30 -3.31
CA ALA A 140 -3.24 -12.49 -2.82
C ALA A 140 -2.23 -12.21 -1.70
N GLY A 141 -2.17 -10.97 -1.19
CA GLY A 141 -1.36 -10.60 -0.03
C GLY A 141 -1.65 -11.49 1.18
N GLY A 142 -0.59 -11.92 1.88
CA GLY A 142 -0.55 -13.16 2.67
C GLY A 142 -1.72 -13.41 3.63
N ALA A 143 -2.11 -14.69 3.68
CA ALA A 143 -3.28 -15.17 4.40
C ALA A 143 -3.25 -14.76 5.89
N TYR A 144 -4.39 -14.30 6.40
CA TYR A 144 -4.49 -13.91 7.82
C TYR A 144 -4.18 -15.07 8.76
N ALA A 145 -4.61 -16.29 8.41
CA ALA A 145 -4.37 -17.47 9.22
C ALA A 145 -2.87 -17.82 9.39
N SER A 146 -1.98 -17.32 8.51
CA SER A 146 -0.55 -17.68 8.58
C SER A 146 0.13 -17.17 9.85
N TYR A 147 -0.32 -16.03 10.40
CA TYR A 147 0.19 -15.47 11.66
C TYR A 147 0.12 -16.46 12.83
N SER A 148 -0.95 -17.24 12.89
CA SER A 148 -1.16 -18.16 14.01
C SER A 148 -0.36 -19.43 13.85
N PHE A 149 -0.05 -19.87 12.63
CA PHE A 149 0.60 -21.18 12.43
C PHE A 149 2.01 -21.25 13.01
N PHE A 150 2.79 -20.16 12.93
CA PHE A 150 4.12 -20.11 13.54
C PHE A 150 4.02 -20.25 15.06
N SER A 151 3.18 -19.43 15.71
CA SER A 151 2.97 -19.53 17.16
C SER A 151 2.44 -20.91 17.56
N LEU A 152 1.50 -21.48 16.81
CA LEU A 152 0.91 -22.78 17.16
C LEU A 152 1.89 -23.94 16.99
N LYS A 153 2.73 -23.94 15.95
CA LYS A 153 3.55 -25.11 15.57
C LYS A 153 4.99 -25.09 16.07
N LEU A 154 5.60 -23.92 16.26
CA LEU A 154 7.00 -23.85 16.71
C LEU A 154 7.14 -24.33 18.15
N ASN A 155 8.17 -25.12 18.40
CA ASN A 155 8.55 -25.63 19.72
C ASN A 155 8.92 -24.52 20.72
N LEU A 156 9.25 -23.32 20.23
CA LEU A 156 9.50 -22.14 21.07
C LEU A 156 8.20 -21.57 21.67
N PHE A 157 7.06 -21.83 21.05
CA PHE A 157 5.76 -21.27 21.41
C PHE A 157 4.83 -22.34 21.97
N TYR A 158 3.81 -22.77 21.22
CA TYR A 158 2.78 -23.71 21.70
C TYR A 158 3.06 -25.18 21.35
N ASP A 159 4.01 -25.47 20.45
CA ASP A 159 4.44 -26.83 20.08
C ASP A 159 3.31 -27.83 19.71
N PHE A 160 2.24 -27.34 19.07
CA PHE A 160 1.12 -28.20 18.69
C PHE A 160 1.43 -29.03 17.44
N GLU A 161 1.69 -30.32 17.65
CA GLU A 161 1.97 -31.28 16.58
C GLU A 161 0.78 -31.54 15.65
N TRP A 162 -0.46 -31.32 16.12
CA TRP A 162 -1.67 -31.56 15.32
C TRP A 162 -1.87 -30.55 14.18
N VAL A 163 -1.11 -29.46 14.14
CA VAL A 163 -1.13 -28.44 13.08
C VAL A 163 -0.46 -28.98 11.81
N SER A 164 -1.17 -29.90 11.16
CA SER A 164 -0.78 -30.56 9.92
C SER A 164 -0.99 -29.65 8.71
N PHE A 165 -0.35 -30.00 7.58
CA PHE A 165 -0.50 -29.28 6.31
C PHE A 165 -1.97 -29.16 5.87
N GLY A 166 -2.76 -30.23 6.04
CA GLY A 166 -4.18 -30.23 5.67
C GLY A 166 -4.99 -29.20 6.47
N TYR A 167 -4.74 -29.09 7.78
CA TYR A 167 -5.36 -28.07 8.61
C TYR A 167 -5.00 -26.66 8.15
N GLN A 168 -3.73 -26.41 7.85
CA GLN A 168 -3.25 -25.10 7.39
C GLN A 168 -3.94 -24.69 6.08
N VAL A 169 -4.00 -25.59 5.10
CA VAL A 169 -4.64 -25.33 3.80
C VAL A 169 -6.14 -25.08 3.96
N LEU A 170 -6.85 -25.91 4.72
CA LEU A 170 -8.29 -25.76 4.92
C LEU A 170 -8.63 -24.47 5.67
N LEU A 171 -7.85 -24.10 6.68
CA LEU A 171 -8.07 -22.86 7.43
C LEU A 171 -7.78 -21.63 6.56
N ILE A 172 -6.70 -21.65 5.76
CA ILE A 172 -6.43 -20.57 4.79
C ILE A 172 -7.58 -20.45 3.80
N LEU A 173 -8.00 -21.56 3.16
CA LEU A 173 -9.09 -21.51 2.18
C LEU A 173 -10.40 -20.99 2.78
N SER A 174 -10.76 -21.46 3.98
CA SER A 174 -11.96 -21.01 4.70
C SER A 174 -11.92 -19.50 4.97
N THR A 175 -10.80 -19.00 5.51
CA THR A 175 -10.65 -17.57 5.83
C THR A 175 -10.63 -16.69 4.58
N GLN A 176 -9.99 -17.13 3.49
CA GLN A 176 -9.99 -16.38 2.23
C GLN A 176 -11.39 -16.35 1.58
N PHE A 177 -12.11 -17.47 1.52
CA PHE A 177 -13.47 -17.49 0.98
C PHE A 177 -14.43 -16.65 1.82
N MET A 178 -14.29 -16.69 3.15
CA MET A 178 -15.04 -15.81 4.04
C MET A 178 -14.77 -14.33 3.73
N GLY A 179 -13.50 -13.95 3.55
CA GLY A 179 -13.11 -12.58 3.19
C GLY A 179 -13.70 -12.11 1.86
N PHE A 180 -13.62 -12.92 0.81
CA PHE A 180 -14.24 -12.60 -0.49
C PHE A 180 -15.78 -12.55 -0.42
N GLY A 181 -16.40 -13.40 0.41
CA GLY A 181 -17.83 -13.36 0.68
C GLY A 181 -18.27 -12.02 1.30
N PHE A 182 -17.55 -11.55 2.32
CA PHE A 182 -17.80 -10.24 2.92
C PHE A 182 -17.53 -9.09 1.94
N ALA A 183 -16.44 -9.14 1.18
CA ALA A 183 -16.14 -8.12 0.17
C ALA A 183 -17.29 -7.96 -0.85
N GLY A 184 -17.91 -9.07 -1.26
CA GLY A 184 -19.10 -9.06 -2.14
C GLY A 184 -20.29 -8.31 -1.53
N ILE A 185 -20.55 -8.50 -0.23
CA ILE A 185 -21.63 -7.82 0.50
C ILE A 185 -21.32 -6.31 0.63
N PHE A 186 -20.10 -5.96 1.00
CA PHE A 186 -19.69 -4.56 1.23
C PHE A 186 -19.51 -3.76 -0.07
N ARG A 187 -19.45 -4.40 -1.24
CA ARG A 187 -19.29 -3.71 -2.54
C ARG A 187 -20.31 -2.58 -2.76
N LYS A 188 -21.56 -2.77 -2.32
CA LYS A 188 -22.62 -1.74 -2.44
C LYS A 188 -22.35 -0.49 -1.61
N ILE A 189 -21.63 -0.63 -0.50
CA ILE A 189 -21.34 0.46 0.44
C ILE A 189 -19.99 1.10 0.10
N CYS A 190 -18.99 0.29 -0.29
CA CYS A 190 -17.61 0.74 -0.42
C CYS A 190 -17.18 1.08 -1.86
N VAL A 191 -17.86 0.56 -2.89
CA VAL A 191 -17.41 0.66 -4.29
C VAL A 191 -18.38 1.45 -5.16
N TYR A 192 -19.69 1.21 -5.06
CA TYR A 192 -20.67 1.89 -5.91
C TYR A 192 -20.89 3.39 -5.61
N PRO A 193 -20.76 3.88 -4.37
CA PRO A 193 -20.91 5.30 -4.11
C PRO A 193 -19.77 6.12 -4.74
N VAL A 194 -20.10 7.07 -5.62
CA VAL A 194 -19.14 7.97 -6.30
C VAL A 194 -18.29 8.79 -5.31
N ARG A 195 -18.79 8.99 -4.08
CA ARG A 195 -18.09 9.72 -3.03
C ARG A 195 -16.97 8.92 -2.37
N ALA A 196 -16.96 7.59 -2.50
CA ALA A 196 -15.96 6.72 -1.87
C ALA A 196 -14.68 6.70 -2.72
N MET A 197 -13.68 7.48 -2.30
CA MET A 197 -12.34 7.48 -2.90
C MET A 197 -11.40 6.59 -2.10
N TRP A 198 -10.54 5.85 -2.81
CA TRP A 198 -9.48 5.01 -2.24
C TRP A 198 -8.10 5.51 -2.69
N PRO A 199 -7.50 6.52 -2.00
CA PRO A 199 -6.25 7.15 -2.41
C PRO A 199 -5.10 6.16 -2.59
N THR A 200 -5.06 5.11 -1.77
CA THR A 200 -4.06 4.04 -1.80
C THR A 200 -3.99 3.28 -3.13
N LEU A 201 -5.04 3.33 -3.95
CA LEU A 201 -5.08 2.69 -5.27
C LEU A 201 -4.61 3.60 -6.41
N LEU A 202 -4.61 4.93 -6.21
CA LEU A 202 -4.29 5.90 -7.26
C LEU A 202 -2.87 5.73 -7.82
N PRO A 203 -1.81 5.48 -7.01
CA PRO A 203 -0.47 5.26 -7.53
C PRO A 203 -0.38 4.04 -8.47
N THR A 204 -1.09 2.96 -8.15
CA THR A 204 -1.14 1.74 -8.98
C THR A 204 -1.82 2.01 -10.33
N LEU A 205 -2.90 2.80 -10.32
CA LEU A 205 -3.58 3.22 -11.56
C LEU A 205 -2.68 4.13 -12.40
N ALA A 206 -2.05 5.13 -11.77
CA ALA A 206 -1.13 6.06 -12.40
C ALA A 206 0.05 5.33 -13.05
N LEU A 207 0.63 4.36 -12.34
CA LEU A 207 1.76 3.59 -12.84
C LEU A 207 1.36 2.69 -14.01
N ASN A 208 0.20 2.02 -13.96
CA ASN A 208 -0.27 1.24 -15.11
C ASN A 208 -0.30 2.09 -16.37
N ARG A 209 -0.95 3.25 -16.25
CA ARG A 209 -1.12 4.18 -17.34
C ARG A 209 0.23 4.69 -17.85
N ALA A 210 1.15 5.02 -16.95
CA ALA A 210 2.48 5.49 -17.32
C ALA A 210 3.34 4.42 -18.02
N LEU A 211 3.16 3.14 -17.68
CA LEU A 211 3.87 2.03 -18.32
C LEU A 211 3.29 1.68 -19.69
N MET A 212 1.97 1.78 -19.85
CA MET A 212 1.26 1.23 -21.01
C MET A 212 0.76 2.25 -22.03
N LYS A 213 0.66 3.54 -21.67
CA LYS A 213 0.34 4.61 -22.61
C LYS A 213 1.59 5.40 -22.94
N ASP A 214 1.76 5.68 -24.23
CA ASP A 214 2.83 6.55 -24.69
C ASP A 214 2.71 7.95 -24.05
N GLU A 215 3.82 8.42 -23.50
CA GLU A 215 3.89 9.73 -22.87
C GLU A 215 3.87 10.82 -23.95
N LYS A 216 2.84 11.68 -23.92
CA LYS A 216 2.90 12.95 -24.65
C LYS A 216 4.00 13.78 -24.00
N ARG A 217 5.04 14.13 -24.77
CA ARG A 217 6.16 14.97 -24.32
C ARG A 217 5.68 16.40 -24.09
N GLU A 218 5.05 16.63 -22.96
CA GLU A 218 4.53 17.94 -22.55
C GLU A 218 5.49 18.57 -21.52
N VAL A 219 5.79 19.86 -21.69
CA VAL A 219 6.58 20.62 -20.72
C VAL A 219 5.64 21.11 -19.64
N ILE A 220 5.63 20.44 -18.50
CA ILE A 220 4.78 20.79 -17.36
C ILE A 220 5.60 21.68 -16.41
N ASN A 221 5.19 22.91 -16.17
CA ASN A 221 5.84 23.83 -15.20
C ASN A 221 7.37 24.00 -15.40
N GLY A 222 7.85 23.98 -16.65
CA GLY A 222 9.27 24.10 -16.97
C GLY A 222 10.10 22.82 -16.75
N TRP A 223 9.50 21.75 -16.25
CA TRP A 223 10.13 20.44 -16.13
C TRP A 223 10.15 19.71 -17.48
N LYS A 224 11.33 19.27 -17.89
CA LYS A 224 11.56 18.53 -19.15
C LYS A 224 11.94 17.07 -18.95
N ILE A 225 12.09 16.63 -17.69
CA ILE A 225 12.49 15.26 -17.37
C ILE A 225 11.28 14.35 -17.60
N SER A 226 11.45 13.29 -18.40
CA SER A 226 10.41 12.28 -18.58
C SER A 226 10.13 11.54 -17.28
N ARG A 227 8.91 11.01 -17.13
CA ARG A 227 8.52 10.24 -15.92
C ARG A 227 9.47 9.08 -15.63
N PHE A 228 9.93 8.39 -16.69
CA PHE A 228 10.89 7.29 -16.58
C PHE A 228 12.28 7.74 -16.11
N ASN A 229 12.80 8.85 -16.62
CA ASN A 229 14.11 9.36 -16.20
C ASN A 229 14.07 9.81 -14.74
N PHE A 230 13.00 10.50 -14.34
CA PHE A 230 12.79 10.86 -12.95
C PHE A 230 12.71 9.62 -12.05
N PHE A 231 11.97 8.59 -12.48
CA PHE A 231 11.89 7.32 -11.78
C PHE A 231 13.27 6.69 -11.55
N TYR A 232 14.12 6.59 -12.58
CA TYR A 232 15.44 5.97 -12.43
C TYR A 232 16.39 6.78 -11.52
N ILE A 233 16.32 8.11 -11.59
CA ILE A 233 17.09 8.99 -10.70
C ILE A 233 16.64 8.80 -9.24
N ALA A 234 15.33 8.84 -9.01
CA ALA A 234 14.76 8.65 -7.67
C ALA A 234 15.05 7.24 -7.15
N PHE A 235 14.90 6.21 -7.99
CA PHE A 235 15.22 4.82 -7.66
C PHE A 235 16.68 4.67 -7.24
N GLY A 236 17.63 5.22 -8.00
CA GLY A 236 19.05 5.17 -7.66
C GLY A 236 19.37 5.93 -6.37
N GLY A 237 18.79 7.12 -6.18
CA GLY A 237 18.98 7.93 -4.97
C GLY A 237 18.45 7.23 -3.72
N VAL A 238 17.22 6.71 -3.78
CA VAL A 238 16.58 5.99 -2.68
C VAL A 238 17.30 4.67 -2.43
N PHE A 239 17.69 3.93 -3.46
CA PHE A 239 18.48 2.70 -3.34
C PHE A 239 19.76 2.94 -2.54
N LEU A 240 20.53 3.98 -2.89
CA LEU A 240 21.75 4.34 -2.15
C LEU A 240 21.45 4.83 -0.74
N TYR A 241 20.39 5.61 -0.57
CA TYR A 241 19.98 6.12 0.74
C TYR A 241 19.64 4.99 1.72
N PHE A 242 18.94 3.93 1.27
CA PHE A 242 18.55 2.83 2.14
C PHE A 242 19.72 2.12 2.82
N TRP A 243 20.91 2.10 2.20
CA TRP A 243 22.12 1.53 2.82
C TRP A 243 22.55 2.31 4.07
N LEU A 244 22.26 3.60 4.13
CA LEU A 244 22.74 4.47 5.20
C LEU A 244 22.10 4.12 6.56
N PRO A 245 20.76 4.16 6.75
CA PRO A 245 20.16 3.83 8.03
C PRO A 245 20.06 2.31 8.28
N ASN A 246 20.08 1.46 7.24
CA ASN A 246 19.87 0.02 7.43
C ASN A 246 21.16 -0.80 7.60
N TYR A 247 22.30 -0.30 7.12
CA TYR A 247 23.54 -1.08 7.12
C TYR A 247 24.75 -0.27 7.61
N LEU A 248 25.03 0.89 7.00
CA LEU A 248 26.24 1.65 7.29
C LEU A 248 26.21 2.33 8.66
N PHE A 249 25.06 2.90 9.04
CA PHE A 249 24.89 3.56 10.33
C PHE A 249 23.49 3.34 10.90
N SER A 250 23.30 2.19 11.56
CA SER A 250 22.02 1.75 12.12
C SER A 250 21.42 2.67 13.19
N ALA A 251 22.24 3.50 13.85
CA ALA A 251 21.74 4.49 14.81
C ALA A 251 20.85 5.57 14.17
N LEU A 252 20.93 5.78 12.84
CA LEU A 252 20.03 6.67 12.12
C LEU A 252 18.60 6.12 12.03
N ALA A 253 18.43 4.80 12.05
CA ALA A 253 17.10 4.19 12.04
C ALA A 253 16.36 4.41 13.37
N THR A 254 17.08 4.49 14.49
CA THR A 254 16.52 4.68 15.84
C THR A 254 17.07 5.96 16.47
N PHE A 255 17.01 7.06 15.73
CA PHE A 255 17.61 8.31 16.13
C PHE A 255 16.89 8.93 17.32
N ASN A 256 17.58 9.07 18.45
CA ASN A 256 17.00 9.58 19.67
C ASN A 256 17.97 10.49 20.43
N TRP A 257 18.14 11.71 19.91
CA TRP A 257 19.08 12.68 20.46
C TRP A 257 18.67 13.20 21.84
N ILE A 258 17.37 13.17 22.18
CA ILE A 258 16.87 13.70 23.44
C ILE A 258 17.33 12.84 24.62
N THR A 259 17.32 11.51 24.48
CA THR A 259 17.81 10.62 25.54
C THR A 259 19.31 10.75 25.77
N TRP A 260 20.09 11.28 24.82
CA TRP A 260 21.52 11.56 25.02
C TRP A 260 21.78 12.74 25.96
N ILE A 261 20.81 13.65 26.15
CA ILE A 261 20.93 14.80 27.05
C ILE A 261 21.04 14.33 28.50
N ALA A 262 20.25 13.32 28.88
CA ALA A 262 20.29 12.71 30.20
C ALA A 262 20.04 11.19 30.11
N PRO A 263 21.08 10.39 29.81
CA PRO A 263 20.94 8.97 29.50
C PRO A 263 20.43 8.11 30.67
N ASN A 264 20.65 8.56 31.90
CA ASN A 264 20.24 7.84 33.12
C ASN A 264 18.86 8.29 33.66
N ASN A 265 18.14 9.16 32.94
CA ASN A 265 16.84 9.66 33.38
C ASN A 265 15.71 8.76 32.87
N PHE A 266 15.10 7.99 33.77
CA PHE A 266 13.98 7.11 33.44
C PHE A 266 12.79 7.86 32.83
N ASN A 267 12.36 8.99 33.41
CA ASN A 267 11.21 9.73 32.91
C ASN A 267 11.46 10.26 31.49
N LEU A 268 12.69 10.69 31.21
CA LEU A 268 13.08 11.12 29.87
C LEU A 268 13.03 9.96 28.87
N ALA A 269 13.59 8.82 29.24
CA ALA A 269 13.60 7.61 28.42
C ALA A 269 12.18 7.04 28.20
N ALA A 270 11.32 7.06 29.22
CA ALA A 270 9.94 6.58 29.12
C ALA A 270 9.10 7.41 28.16
N ILE A 271 9.29 8.73 28.11
CA ILE A 271 8.52 9.62 27.22
C ILE A 271 9.12 9.65 25.81
N THR A 272 10.43 9.83 25.70
CA THR A 272 11.08 10.14 24.41
C THR A 272 11.71 8.92 23.76
N GLY A 273 11.92 7.83 24.52
CA GLY A 273 12.59 6.61 24.08
C GLY A 273 11.89 5.92 22.90
N THR A 274 12.69 5.42 21.95
CA THR A 274 12.22 4.70 20.77
C THR A 274 11.84 3.25 21.09
N PHE A 275 12.57 2.62 22.01
CA PHE A 275 12.26 1.29 22.54
C PHE A 275 11.67 1.42 23.94
N TYR A 276 10.58 0.72 24.19
CA TYR A 276 9.82 0.72 25.45
C TYR A 276 9.23 2.05 25.92
N GLY A 277 9.62 3.17 25.30
CA GLY A 277 9.06 4.49 25.54
C GLY A 277 7.89 4.84 24.61
N MET A 278 7.38 6.06 24.78
CA MET A 278 6.28 6.60 23.99
C MET A 278 6.71 7.16 22.63
N GLY A 279 8.02 7.23 22.35
CA GLY A 279 8.53 7.68 21.06
C GLY A 279 8.27 9.17 20.75
N ILE A 280 8.01 10.01 21.76
CA ILE A 280 7.83 11.45 21.55
C ILE A 280 9.17 12.07 21.22
N ASN A 281 9.46 12.17 19.93
CA ASN A 281 10.67 12.79 19.42
C ASN A 281 10.37 13.48 18.08
N PRO A 282 10.65 14.78 17.94
CA PRO A 282 10.46 15.51 16.68
C PRO A 282 11.23 14.90 15.49
N ILE A 283 12.39 14.30 15.75
CA ILE A 283 13.22 13.61 14.74
C ILE A 283 13.55 12.23 15.29
N ALA A 284 12.62 11.28 15.11
CA ALA A 284 12.70 9.93 15.68
C ALA A 284 13.51 8.94 14.82
N THR A 285 13.64 9.20 13.52
CA THR A 285 14.27 8.28 12.57
C THR A 285 14.61 8.98 11.26
N PHE A 286 15.67 8.52 10.61
CA PHE A 286 16.01 8.84 9.24
C PHE A 286 15.74 7.66 8.29
N ASP A 287 15.18 6.56 8.78
CA ASP A 287 14.82 5.42 7.96
C ASP A 287 13.45 5.63 7.30
N TRP A 288 13.43 5.57 5.97
CA TRP A 288 12.23 5.77 5.17
C TRP A 288 11.11 4.77 5.50
N ASN A 289 11.44 3.52 5.88
CA ASN A 289 10.43 2.52 6.25
C ASN A 289 9.62 2.93 7.48
N TYR A 290 10.25 3.64 8.42
CA TYR A 290 9.56 4.17 9.59
C TYR A 290 8.83 5.49 9.27
N ILE A 291 9.42 6.35 8.43
CA ILE A 291 8.80 7.62 8.02
C ILE A 291 7.51 7.35 7.22
N ASP A 292 7.54 6.44 6.26
CA ASP A 292 6.38 6.09 5.42
C ASP A 292 5.44 5.06 6.07
N GLY A 293 5.61 4.75 7.37
CA GLY A 293 4.78 3.77 8.07
C GLY A 293 3.28 4.09 8.05
N MET A 294 2.91 5.35 7.84
CA MET A 294 1.52 5.81 7.68
C MET A 294 1.12 6.10 6.22
N SER A 295 1.94 5.68 5.24
CA SER A 295 1.72 5.94 3.80
C SER A 295 1.54 7.44 3.50
N LEU A 296 2.44 8.27 4.05
CA LEU A 296 2.33 9.73 4.07
C LEU A 296 2.28 10.35 2.67
N LEU A 297 2.90 9.69 1.68
CA LEU A 297 2.91 10.15 0.29
C LEU A 297 1.60 9.89 -0.46
N VAL A 298 0.79 8.96 0.02
CA VAL A 298 -0.39 8.47 -0.70
C VAL A 298 -1.68 8.90 -0.01
N VAL A 299 -1.69 8.92 1.32
CA VAL A 299 -2.85 9.29 2.12
C VAL A 299 -2.97 10.81 2.19
N PRO A 300 -4.18 11.39 2.01
CA PRO A 300 -4.39 12.83 2.11
C PRO A 300 -3.93 13.42 3.44
N TRP A 301 -3.41 14.66 3.37
CA TRP A 301 -2.90 15.38 4.54
C TRP A 301 -3.87 15.42 5.73
N TYR A 302 -5.15 15.73 5.48
CA TYR A 302 -6.16 15.83 6.55
C TYR A 302 -6.33 14.51 7.32
N SER A 303 -6.21 13.37 6.63
CA SER A 303 -6.34 12.05 7.24
C SER A 303 -5.12 11.75 8.12
N ASN A 304 -3.93 12.11 7.66
CA ASN A 304 -2.71 12.03 8.47
C ASN A 304 -2.80 12.92 9.71
N VAL A 305 -3.23 14.18 9.57
CA VAL A 305 -3.42 15.09 10.73
C VAL A 305 -4.39 14.50 11.75
N ASN A 306 -5.51 13.94 11.31
CA ASN A 306 -6.46 13.29 12.21
C ASN A 306 -5.85 12.09 12.96
N GLN A 307 -5.07 11.27 12.27
CA GLN A 307 -4.34 10.16 12.91
C GLN A 307 -3.31 10.67 13.94
N TYR A 308 -2.56 11.73 13.60
CA TYR A 308 -1.60 12.35 14.53
C TYR A 308 -2.28 12.94 15.76
N ILE A 309 -3.44 13.59 15.61
CA ILE A 309 -4.24 14.09 16.74
C ILE A 309 -4.65 12.91 17.64
N GLY A 310 -5.16 11.83 17.05
CA GLY A 310 -5.49 10.61 17.80
C GLY A 310 -4.29 10.03 18.55
N MET A 311 -3.12 10.02 17.91
CA MET A 311 -1.88 9.52 18.51
C MET A 311 -1.40 10.41 19.66
N VAL A 312 -1.51 11.74 19.54
CA VAL A 312 -1.18 12.68 20.62
C VAL A 312 -2.12 12.49 21.81
N ILE A 313 -3.43 12.39 21.57
CA ILE A 313 -4.42 12.17 22.63
C ILE A 313 -4.15 10.83 23.33
N ALA A 314 -3.96 9.75 22.58
CA ALA A 314 -3.64 8.44 23.13
C ALA A 314 -2.36 8.48 23.96
N THR A 315 -1.33 9.17 23.48
CA THR A 315 -0.05 9.33 24.20
C THR A 315 -0.24 10.03 25.55
N LEU A 316 -1.00 11.13 25.58
CA LEU A 316 -1.30 11.85 26.82
C LEU A 316 -2.11 10.99 27.81
N LEU A 317 -3.07 10.21 27.32
CA LEU A 317 -3.84 9.28 28.15
C LEU A 317 -2.95 8.18 28.75
N VAL A 318 -2.07 7.57 27.95
CA VAL A 318 -1.15 6.54 28.46
C VAL A 318 -0.21 7.11 29.51
N ILE A 319 0.34 8.32 29.29
CA ILE A 319 1.16 9.02 30.29
C ILE A 319 0.35 9.25 31.58
N ALA A 320 -0.88 9.75 31.48
CA ALA A 320 -1.71 9.99 32.67
C ALA A 320 -1.99 8.69 33.46
N ILE A 321 -2.30 7.58 32.77
CA ILE A 321 -2.57 6.28 33.38
C ILE A 321 -1.31 5.69 34.04
N TYR A 322 -0.17 5.78 33.37
CA TYR A 322 1.10 5.22 33.85
C TYR A 322 1.58 5.92 35.12
N TRP A 323 1.65 7.26 35.12
CA TRP A 323 2.12 8.02 36.29
C TRP A 323 1.08 8.11 37.42
N SER A 324 -0.21 7.92 37.14
CA SER A 324 -1.22 7.72 38.19
C SER A 324 -1.15 6.32 38.83
N ASN A 325 -0.25 5.45 38.33
CA ASN A 325 -0.09 4.07 38.76
C ASN A 325 -1.42 3.30 38.79
N HIS A 326 -2.25 3.54 37.78
CA HIS A 326 -3.55 2.87 37.68
C HIS A 326 -3.33 1.36 37.59
N LEU A 327 -4.07 0.60 38.42
CA LEU A 327 -3.97 -0.87 38.52
C LEU A 327 -2.56 -1.39 38.87
N TRP A 328 -1.76 -0.59 39.60
CA TRP A 328 -0.40 -0.97 40.00
C TRP A 328 0.53 -1.26 38.81
N SER A 329 0.30 -0.64 37.66
CA SER A 329 1.08 -0.89 36.42
C SER A 329 2.48 -0.26 36.41
N GLY A 330 2.83 0.58 37.38
CA GLY A 330 4.07 1.37 37.37
C GLY A 330 5.37 0.57 37.47
N TYR A 331 5.33 -0.72 37.81
CA TYR A 331 6.52 -1.59 37.79
C TYR A 331 6.81 -2.19 36.40
N LEU A 332 5.89 -2.03 35.45
CA LEU A 332 6.04 -2.51 34.08
C LEU A 332 6.61 -1.41 33.17
N PRO A 333 7.27 -1.77 32.05
CA PRO A 333 7.60 -0.79 31.01
C PRO A 333 6.33 -0.12 30.46
N ILE A 334 6.40 1.19 30.21
CA ILE A 334 5.24 1.98 29.75
C ILE A 334 4.67 1.47 28.41
N ASN A 335 5.52 0.94 27.53
CA ASN A 335 5.12 0.37 26.25
C ASN A 335 5.82 -0.96 26.01
N THR A 336 5.09 -2.06 26.05
CA THR A 336 5.65 -3.42 25.89
C THR A 336 4.58 -4.40 25.41
N ASN A 337 4.96 -5.30 24.50
CA ASN A 337 4.12 -6.42 24.06
C ASN A 337 4.44 -7.73 24.81
N THR A 338 5.44 -7.71 25.70
CA THR A 338 5.84 -8.85 26.52
C THR A 338 4.86 -9.06 27.68
N LEU A 339 4.60 -10.32 28.02
CA LEU A 339 3.83 -10.73 29.19
C LEU A 339 4.73 -10.72 30.44
N TYR A 340 4.22 -10.22 31.55
CA TYR A 340 4.95 -10.18 32.83
C TYR A 340 4.17 -10.87 33.93
N THR A 341 4.89 -11.44 34.90
CA THR A 341 4.34 -11.90 36.17
C THR A 341 3.94 -10.70 37.03
N ASN A 342 3.23 -10.97 38.14
CA ASN A 342 2.91 -9.97 39.17
C ASN A 342 4.14 -9.39 39.87
N THR A 343 5.34 -9.94 39.65
CA THR A 343 6.62 -9.44 40.16
C THR A 343 7.41 -8.62 39.12
N GLY A 344 6.89 -8.47 37.90
CA GLY A 344 7.56 -7.75 36.81
C GLY A 344 8.61 -8.58 36.07
N GLU A 345 8.65 -9.89 36.27
CA GLU A 345 9.54 -10.79 35.53
C GLU A 345 8.86 -11.26 34.24
N PRO A 346 9.62 -11.52 33.15
CA PRO A 346 9.05 -12.05 31.92
C PRO A 346 8.30 -13.36 32.16
N PHE A 347 7.05 -13.42 31.70
CA PHE A 347 6.17 -14.55 31.93
C PHE A 347 6.64 -15.80 31.14
N ARG A 348 6.84 -16.92 31.84
CA ARG A 348 7.21 -18.20 31.21
C ARG A 348 5.96 -18.99 30.84
N VAL A 349 5.58 -18.95 29.57
CA VAL A 349 4.38 -19.61 29.04
C VAL A 349 4.36 -21.13 29.31
N THR A 350 5.53 -21.76 29.38
CA THR A 350 5.70 -23.19 29.72
C THR A 350 5.21 -23.56 31.12
N GLU A 351 5.01 -22.61 32.03
CA GLU A 351 4.50 -22.88 33.38
C GLU A 351 2.99 -23.16 33.43
N ILE A 352 2.23 -22.71 32.42
CA ILE A 352 0.77 -22.93 32.33
C ILE A 352 0.41 -23.96 31.25
N LEU A 353 1.18 -24.02 30.17
CA LEU A 353 0.96 -25.02 29.12
C LEU A 353 1.52 -26.37 29.59
N THR A 354 0.69 -27.14 30.29
CA THR A 354 0.91 -28.58 30.48
C THR A 354 0.66 -29.29 29.16
N ASN A 355 1.68 -30.00 28.67
CA ASN A 355 1.59 -30.92 27.54
C ASN A 355 0.45 -31.92 27.68
#